data_AF-A0A3C0FK14-F1
#
_entry.id   AF-A0A3C0FK14-F1
#
_cell.length_a   1.000
_cell.length_b   1.000
_cell.length_c   1.000
_cell.angle_alpha   90.00
_cell.angle_beta   90.00
_cell.angle_gamma   90.00
#
_symmetry.space_group_name_H-M   'P 1'
#
loop_
_entity.id
_entity.type
_entity.pdbx_description
1 polymer ?
#
loop_
_entity_poly.entity_id
_entity_poly.type
_entity_poly.pdbx_seq_one_letter_code
_entity_poly.pdbx_strand_id
1 'polypeptide(L)'
;GKVGVPVSHLGDMMTLFDGIPLDQMNTSMTINAPAAWLLSLYIAVAEKQGTARASLQGTTQNDIIKEYLSRGTYIFPPAPSLKLITDVAAFTYREVPKWNPMNVCSYHLQEAGATAEQELAYALATAIAVLDAVRDSGQVPEEDFAKVVGRISFFVNAGIRFVTEICKMRAFCELWDEITRDRYGIEDAKYRRFRYGVQVNS
;
A
#
# COMPACT_ATOMS: atom_id res chain seq x y z
N GLY A 1 -18.75 -6.18 -11.15
CA GLY A 1 -19.72 -7.26 -11.41
C GLY A 1 -19.08 -8.62 -11.65
N LYS A 2 -18.13 -8.76 -12.60
CA LYS A 2 -17.59 -10.08 -13.00
C LYS A 2 -16.37 -10.55 -12.19
N VAL A 3 -15.48 -9.63 -11.83
CA VAL A 3 -14.20 -9.90 -11.14
C VAL A 3 -14.10 -9.16 -9.79
N GLY A 4 -15.23 -8.71 -9.27
CA GLY A 4 -15.32 -7.90 -8.05
C GLY A 4 -16.62 -7.09 -7.97
N VAL A 5 -16.82 -6.43 -6.84
CA VAL A 5 -17.99 -5.58 -6.56
C VAL A 5 -17.90 -4.29 -7.38
N PRO A 6 -18.96 -3.90 -8.13
CA PRO A 6 -19.00 -2.59 -8.77
C PRO A 6 -19.27 -1.49 -7.73
N VAL A 7 -18.45 -0.44 -7.71
CA VAL A 7 -18.66 0.75 -6.88
C VAL A 7 -18.51 1.97 -7.77
N SER A 8 -19.62 2.67 -8.02
CA SER A 8 -19.73 3.79 -8.97
C SER A 8 -19.95 5.13 -8.27
N HIS A 9 -20.53 5.12 -7.07
CA HIS A 9 -20.81 6.30 -6.27
C HIS A 9 -20.92 5.95 -4.77
N LEU A 10 -21.11 6.97 -3.92
CA LEU A 10 -21.25 6.81 -2.48
C LEU A 10 -22.34 5.80 -2.06
N GLY A 11 -23.49 5.78 -2.75
CA GLY A 11 -24.57 4.84 -2.44
C GLY A 11 -24.18 3.36 -2.55
N ASP A 12 -23.27 3.00 -3.47
CA ASP A 12 -22.78 1.62 -3.61
C ASP A 12 -21.86 1.28 -2.43
N MET A 13 -21.02 2.23 -2.02
CA MET A 13 -20.14 2.06 -0.87
C MET A 13 -20.95 1.97 0.43
N MET A 14 -22.03 2.76 0.56
CA MET A 14 -22.95 2.68 1.70
C MET A 14 -23.63 1.31 1.74
N THR A 15 -24.07 0.79 0.59
CA THR A 15 -24.69 -0.55 0.50
C THR A 15 -23.69 -1.64 0.86
N LEU A 16 -22.44 -1.52 0.42
CA LEU A 16 -21.37 -2.49 0.70
C LEU A 16 -21.06 -2.60 2.21
N PHE A 17 -21.16 -1.49 2.95
CA PHE A 17 -20.84 -1.41 4.37
C PHE A 17 -22.06 -1.24 5.28
N ASP A 18 -23.27 -1.52 4.77
CA ASP A 18 -24.48 -1.48 5.58
C ASP A 18 -24.41 -2.53 6.71
N GLY A 19 -24.68 -2.11 7.94
CA GLY A 19 -24.55 -2.93 9.13
C GLY A 19 -23.12 -3.31 9.55
N ILE A 20 -22.08 -2.84 8.85
CA ILE A 20 -20.67 -3.11 9.19
C ILE A 20 -20.08 -1.93 9.97
N PRO A 21 -19.66 -2.11 11.23
CA PRO A 21 -19.10 -1.03 12.05
C PRO A 21 -17.65 -0.72 11.67
N LEU A 22 -17.44 0.32 10.85
CA LEU A 22 -16.12 0.63 10.26
C LEU A 22 -15.04 1.03 11.29
N ASP A 23 -15.42 1.47 12.48
CA ASP A 23 -14.52 1.79 13.60
C ASP A 23 -13.85 0.54 14.23
N GLN A 24 -14.44 -0.64 14.02
CA GLN A 24 -13.96 -1.93 14.52
C GLN A 24 -13.29 -2.78 13.45
N MET A 25 -13.33 -2.35 12.19
CA MET A 25 -12.80 -3.11 11.06
C MET A 25 -11.37 -2.75 10.72
N ASN A 26 -10.65 -3.73 10.17
CA ASN A 26 -9.39 -3.53 9.46
C ASN A 26 -9.61 -3.85 7.98
N THR A 27 -9.93 -2.82 7.19
CA THR A 27 -10.40 -3.00 5.81
C THR A 27 -9.23 -3.02 4.82
N SER A 28 -9.13 -4.07 4.01
CA SER A 28 -8.18 -4.13 2.89
C SER A 28 -8.90 -3.90 1.57
N MET A 29 -8.42 -2.95 0.77
CA MET A 29 -8.92 -2.66 -0.57
C MET A 29 -7.83 -2.94 -1.61
N THR A 30 -8.00 -4.02 -2.38
CA THR A 30 -7.19 -4.35 -3.55
C THR A 30 -7.54 -3.43 -4.72
N ILE A 31 -7.17 -2.15 -4.57
CA ILE A 31 -7.48 -1.09 -5.53
C ILE A 31 -6.23 -0.25 -5.81
N ASN A 32 -6.01 0.09 -7.08
CA ASN A 32 -4.83 0.83 -7.53
C ASN A 32 -5.23 2.15 -8.18
N ALA A 33 -5.47 2.22 -9.50
CA ALA A 33 -5.70 3.51 -10.17
C ALA A 33 -6.81 4.40 -9.57
N PRO A 34 -7.95 3.85 -9.11
CA PRO A 34 -8.97 4.64 -8.43
C PRO A 34 -8.85 4.60 -6.89
N ALA A 35 -7.70 4.26 -6.31
CA ALA A 35 -7.52 4.09 -4.87
C ALA A 35 -7.86 5.35 -4.07
N ALA A 36 -7.39 6.51 -4.50
CA ALA A 36 -7.70 7.79 -3.85
C ALA A 36 -9.21 8.05 -3.81
N TRP A 37 -9.91 7.74 -4.91
CA TRP A 37 -11.35 7.91 -5.01
C TRP A 37 -12.12 6.90 -4.13
N LEU A 38 -11.79 5.61 -4.18
CA LEU A 38 -12.47 4.63 -3.33
C LEU A 38 -12.20 4.84 -1.85
N LEU A 39 -10.99 5.28 -1.47
CA LEU A 39 -10.69 5.67 -0.10
C LEU A 39 -11.55 6.87 0.33
N SER A 40 -11.76 7.86 -0.54
CA SER A 40 -12.64 9.00 -0.24
C SER A 40 -14.09 8.57 -0.01
N LEU A 41 -14.60 7.61 -0.79
CA LEU A 41 -15.94 7.06 -0.59
C LEU A 41 -16.03 6.26 0.71
N TYR A 42 -15.02 5.44 1.01
CA TYR A 42 -14.95 4.65 2.24
C TYR A 42 -14.98 5.57 3.48
N ILE A 43 -14.20 6.65 3.46
CA ILE A 43 -14.17 7.65 4.54
C ILE A 43 -15.52 8.35 4.67
N ALA A 44 -16.16 8.74 3.56
CA ALA A 44 -17.47 9.38 3.59
C ALA A 44 -18.56 8.45 4.18
N VAL A 45 -18.47 7.15 3.96
CA VAL A 45 -19.36 6.17 4.62
C VAL A 45 -19.08 6.09 6.12
N ALA A 46 -17.81 6.02 6.52
CA ALA A 46 -17.43 6.03 7.92
C ALA A 46 -17.96 7.27 8.66
N GLU A 47 -17.81 8.46 8.07
CA GLU A 47 -18.35 9.70 8.64
C GLU A 47 -19.87 9.67 8.77
N LYS A 48 -20.58 9.13 7.78
CA LYS A 48 -22.05 8.94 7.84
C LYS A 48 -22.47 7.96 8.93
N GLN A 49 -21.65 6.97 9.25
CA GLN A 49 -21.84 6.06 10.38
C GLN A 49 -21.46 6.68 11.73
N GLY A 50 -20.96 7.92 11.76
CA GLY A 50 -20.46 8.57 12.98
C GLY A 50 -19.06 8.12 13.41
N THR A 51 -18.32 7.43 12.54
CA THR A 51 -16.96 6.97 12.81
C THR A 51 -15.95 8.10 12.56
N ALA A 52 -15.12 8.38 13.55
CA ALA A 52 -14.02 9.33 13.42
C ALA A 52 -12.94 8.81 12.45
N ARG A 53 -12.45 9.64 11.53
CA ARG A 53 -11.39 9.25 10.57
C ARG A 53 -10.17 8.62 11.25
N ALA A 54 -9.77 9.16 12.41
CA ALA A 54 -8.61 8.70 13.16
C ALA A 54 -8.75 7.27 13.76
N SER A 55 -9.97 6.74 13.87
CA SER A 55 -10.18 5.36 14.31
C SER A 55 -10.10 4.34 13.17
N LEU A 56 -10.25 4.77 11.91
CA LEU A 56 -10.23 3.88 10.75
C LEU A 56 -8.89 3.19 10.59
N GLN A 57 -8.94 1.88 10.37
CA GLN A 57 -7.77 1.04 10.14
C GLN A 57 -7.98 0.25 8.85
N GLY A 58 -6.93 0.13 8.07
CA GLY A 58 -7.03 -0.53 6.78
C GLY A 58 -5.85 -0.28 5.88
N THR A 59 -5.99 -0.74 4.64
CA THR A 59 -4.93 -0.69 3.64
C THR A 59 -5.53 -0.49 2.25
N THR A 60 -5.00 0.46 1.50
CA THR A 60 -5.17 0.53 0.04
C THR A 60 -3.95 -0.10 -0.63
N GLN A 61 -4.15 -0.93 -1.66
CA GLN A 61 -2.99 -1.45 -2.41
C GLN A 61 -2.20 -0.29 -3.01
N ASN A 62 -2.86 0.58 -3.78
CA ASN A 62 -2.34 1.87 -4.26
C ASN A 62 -0.92 1.77 -4.87
N ASP A 63 -0.62 0.65 -5.53
CA ASP A 63 0.66 0.42 -6.17
C ASP A 63 0.46 0.50 -7.68
N ILE A 64 0.62 1.71 -8.23
CA ILE A 64 0.49 1.94 -9.67
C ILE A 64 1.75 1.54 -10.43
N ILE A 65 2.92 1.56 -9.79
CA ILE A 65 4.19 1.28 -10.46
C ILE A 65 4.16 -0.16 -11.02
N LYS A 66 3.71 -1.13 -10.23
CA LYS A 66 3.54 -2.51 -10.72
C LYS A 66 2.44 -2.67 -11.78
N GLU A 67 1.46 -1.76 -11.88
CA GLU A 67 0.42 -1.82 -12.91
C GLU A 67 0.99 -1.61 -14.32
N TYR A 68 2.03 -0.78 -14.48
CA TYR A 68 2.70 -0.62 -15.77
C TYR A 68 3.57 -1.82 -16.15
N LEU A 69 4.00 -2.62 -15.17
CA LEU A 69 4.95 -3.72 -15.37
C LEU A 69 4.27 -5.08 -15.55
N SER A 70 3.10 -5.32 -14.93
CA SER A 70 2.48 -6.65 -14.95
C SER A 70 0.96 -6.67 -15.14
N ARG A 71 0.21 -5.82 -14.44
CA ARG A 71 -1.25 -6.01 -14.25
C ARG A 71 -2.14 -5.16 -15.17
N GLY A 72 -1.66 -4.03 -15.67
CA GLY A 72 -2.31 -3.26 -16.73
C GLY A 72 -3.55 -2.44 -16.34
N THR A 73 -3.84 -2.23 -15.05
CA THR A 73 -5.05 -1.47 -14.60
C THR A 73 -4.76 0.00 -14.25
N TYR A 74 -3.82 0.63 -14.97
CA TYR A 74 -3.52 2.05 -14.85
C TYR A 74 -4.53 2.93 -15.59
N ILE A 75 -4.70 4.19 -15.15
CA ILE A 75 -5.57 5.19 -15.81
C ILE A 75 -4.74 6.35 -16.35
N PHE A 76 -3.81 6.86 -15.54
CA PHE A 76 -2.99 8.03 -15.87
C PHE A 76 -1.55 7.63 -16.24
N PRO A 77 -0.75 8.53 -16.85
CA PRO A 77 0.69 8.35 -17.01
C PRO A 77 1.44 8.24 -15.67
N PRO A 78 2.69 7.73 -15.66
CA PRO A 78 3.42 7.46 -14.42
C PRO A 78 3.56 8.63 -13.43
N ALA A 79 3.90 9.83 -13.93
CA ALA A 79 4.12 11.00 -13.07
C ALA A 79 2.86 11.44 -12.29
N PRO A 80 1.69 11.69 -12.93
CA PRO A 80 0.48 12.02 -12.18
C PRO A 80 0.00 10.87 -11.28
N SER A 81 0.22 9.61 -11.66
CA SER A 81 -0.08 8.47 -10.79
C SER A 81 0.78 8.44 -9.52
N LEU A 82 2.09 8.70 -9.63
CA LEU A 82 2.99 8.80 -8.47
C LEU A 82 2.59 9.97 -7.55
N LYS A 83 2.17 11.09 -8.13
CA LYS A 83 1.63 12.22 -7.37
C LYS A 83 0.40 11.80 -6.55
N LEU A 84 -0.54 11.06 -7.14
CA LEU A 84 -1.73 10.60 -6.41
C LEU A 84 -1.39 9.64 -5.26
N ILE A 85 -0.41 8.74 -5.46
CA ILE A 85 0.09 7.88 -4.37
C ILE A 85 0.64 8.73 -3.23
N THR A 86 1.43 9.74 -3.57
CA THR A 86 2.04 10.68 -2.62
C THR A 86 0.99 11.47 -1.84
N ASP A 87 -0.04 11.99 -2.53
CA ASP A 87 -1.14 12.73 -1.90
C ASP A 87 -1.95 11.83 -0.95
N VAL A 88 -2.20 10.57 -1.31
CA VAL A 88 -2.86 9.60 -0.42
C VAL A 88 -2.01 9.30 0.81
N ALA A 89 -0.70 9.15 0.66
CA ALA A 89 0.22 8.95 1.78
C ALA A 89 0.21 10.14 2.74
N ALA A 90 0.32 11.37 2.23
CA ALA A 90 0.26 12.59 3.04
C ALA A 90 -1.11 12.79 3.71
N PHE A 91 -2.20 12.51 3.00
CA PHE A 91 -3.55 12.63 3.53
C PHE A 91 -3.80 11.63 4.67
N THR A 92 -3.47 10.35 4.46
CA THR A 92 -3.66 9.31 5.48
C THR A 92 -2.75 9.52 6.68
N TYR A 93 -1.53 10.00 6.47
CA TYR A 93 -0.65 10.43 7.56
C TYR A 93 -1.34 11.43 8.50
N ARG A 94 -2.00 12.45 7.94
CA ARG A 94 -2.63 13.53 8.72
C ARG A 94 -4.01 13.17 9.28
N GLU A 95 -4.87 12.58 8.46
CA GLU A 95 -6.31 12.45 8.74
C GLU A 95 -6.71 11.04 9.17
N VAL A 96 -5.97 10.01 8.74
CA VAL A 96 -6.31 8.60 8.93
C VAL A 96 -5.06 7.82 9.40
N PRO A 97 -4.41 8.21 10.51
CA PRO A 97 -3.05 7.82 10.85
C PRO A 97 -2.84 6.32 11.12
N LYS A 98 -3.91 5.52 11.16
CA LYS A 98 -3.86 4.05 11.28
C LYS A 98 -4.02 3.32 9.93
N TRP A 99 -4.25 4.04 8.85
CA TRP A 99 -4.32 3.50 7.49
C TRP A 99 -2.92 3.27 6.91
N ASN A 100 -2.74 2.16 6.19
CA ASN A 100 -1.56 1.93 5.37
C ASN A 100 -1.87 2.46 3.95
N PRO A 101 -1.25 3.57 3.50
CA PRO A 101 -1.60 4.22 2.24
C PRO A 101 -1.27 3.41 1.00
N MET A 102 -0.31 2.51 1.13
CA MET A 102 0.21 1.69 0.05
C MET A 102 0.63 0.33 0.58
N ASN A 103 0.26 -0.69 -0.20
CA ASN A 103 0.76 -2.04 -0.06
C ASN A 103 1.55 -2.39 -1.31
N VAL A 104 2.87 -2.28 -1.24
CA VAL A 104 3.80 -2.55 -2.34
C VAL A 104 3.66 -4.01 -2.76
N CYS A 105 3.17 -4.24 -3.97
CA CYS A 105 2.56 -5.50 -4.34
C CYS A 105 3.38 -6.24 -5.39
N SER A 106 4.31 -7.04 -4.90
CA SER A 106 5.25 -7.82 -5.71
C SER A 106 4.64 -9.12 -6.24
N TYR A 107 3.55 -9.60 -5.65
CA TYR A 107 2.82 -10.80 -6.07
C TYR A 107 2.61 -10.90 -7.58
N HIS A 108 2.05 -9.83 -8.18
CA HIS A 108 1.74 -9.80 -9.61
C HIS A 108 2.97 -9.78 -10.52
N LEU A 109 4.14 -9.39 -9.99
CA LEU A 109 5.39 -9.42 -10.77
C LEU A 109 5.83 -10.86 -10.97
N GLN A 110 5.78 -11.69 -9.92
CA GLN A 110 6.10 -13.12 -10.03
C GLN A 110 5.07 -13.85 -10.90
N GLU A 111 3.78 -13.50 -10.82
CA GLU A 111 2.75 -14.02 -11.72
C GLU A 111 2.98 -13.65 -13.20
N ALA A 112 3.63 -12.51 -13.46
CA ALA A 112 4.06 -12.12 -14.79
C ALA A 112 5.40 -12.74 -15.22
N GLY A 113 5.99 -13.61 -14.39
CA GLY A 113 7.22 -14.35 -14.69
C GLY A 113 8.50 -13.76 -14.08
N ALA A 114 8.41 -12.81 -13.14
CA ALA A 114 9.59 -12.31 -12.44
C ALA A 114 10.23 -13.43 -11.59
N THR A 115 11.56 -13.49 -11.58
CA THR A 115 12.30 -14.34 -10.64
C THR A 115 12.18 -13.79 -9.21
N ALA A 116 12.54 -14.60 -8.20
CA ALA A 116 12.51 -14.17 -6.80
C ALA A 116 13.38 -12.92 -6.55
N GLU A 117 14.52 -12.83 -7.23
CA GLU A 117 15.44 -11.70 -7.17
C GLU A 117 14.83 -10.45 -7.82
N GLN A 118 14.17 -10.61 -8.97
CA GLN A 118 13.48 -9.51 -9.66
C GLN A 118 12.29 -9.00 -8.85
N GLU A 119 11.46 -9.91 -8.32
CA GLU A 119 10.35 -9.56 -7.43
C GLU A 119 10.84 -8.70 -6.25
N LEU A 120 11.90 -9.15 -5.59
CA LEU A 120 12.50 -8.45 -4.45
C LEU A 120 13.04 -7.08 -4.86
N ALA A 121 13.84 -7.02 -5.92
CA ALA A 121 14.46 -5.79 -6.38
C ALA A 121 13.40 -4.75 -6.80
N TYR A 122 12.41 -5.15 -7.59
CA TYR A 122 11.37 -4.25 -8.09
C TYR A 122 10.45 -3.75 -6.97
N ALA A 123 10.12 -4.59 -5.99
CA ALA A 123 9.32 -4.19 -4.85
C ALA A 123 10.04 -3.15 -3.97
N LEU A 124 11.31 -3.40 -3.62
CA LEU A 124 12.09 -2.46 -2.83
C LEU A 124 12.34 -1.14 -3.59
N ALA A 125 12.64 -1.21 -4.89
CA ALA A 125 12.78 -0.02 -5.73
C ALA A 125 11.47 0.79 -5.83
N THR A 126 10.32 0.11 -5.93
CA THR A 126 8.99 0.74 -5.92
C THR A 126 8.74 1.48 -4.61
N ALA A 127 9.04 0.85 -3.46
CA ALA A 127 8.91 1.46 -2.15
C ALA A 127 9.82 2.69 -2.02
N ILE A 128 11.06 2.61 -2.50
CA ILE A 128 12.00 3.74 -2.52
C ILE A 128 11.46 4.89 -3.37
N ALA A 129 11.01 4.62 -4.59
CA ALA A 129 10.50 5.66 -5.49
C ALA A 129 9.30 6.43 -4.88
N VAL A 130 8.41 5.72 -4.19
CA VAL A 130 7.26 6.35 -3.51
C VAL A 130 7.70 7.13 -2.28
N LEU A 131 8.59 6.58 -1.45
CA LEU A 131 9.07 7.27 -0.27
C LEU A 131 9.90 8.52 -0.61
N ASP A 132 10.74 8.45 -1.65
CA ASP A 132 11.45 9.61 -2.20
C ASP A 132 10.44 10.69 -2.64
N ALA A 133 9.39 10.30 -3.39
CA ALA A 133 8.35 11.25 -3.81
C ALA A 133 7.60 11.88 -2.64
N VAL A 134 7.30 11.11 -1.58
CA VAL A 134 6.66 11.64 -0.36
C VAL A 134 7.58 12.64 0.34
N ARG A 135 8.85 12.31 0.55
CA ARG A 135 9.85 13.21 1.16
C ARG A 135 9.95 14.50 0.36
N ASP A 136 10.18 14.37 -0.95
CA ASP A 136 10.47 15.50 -1.83
C ASP A 136 9.23 16.38 -2.07
N SER A 137 8.02 15.87 -1.80
CA SER A 137 6.79 16.67 -1.89
C SER A 137 6.65 17.75 -0.81
N GLY A 138 7.37 17.63 0.31
CA GLY A 138 7.26 18.53 1.46
C GLY A 138 5.89 18.51 2.16
N GLN A 139 5.01 17.56 1.84
CA GLN A 139 3.66 17.48 2.44
C GLN A 139 3.66 16.87 3.86
N VAL A 140 4.75 16.22 4.26
CA VAL A 140 4.95 15.62 5.58
C VAL A 140 6.19 16.26 6.22
N PRO A 141 6.11 16.74 7.47
CA PRO A 141 7.28 17.25 8.18
C PRO A 141 8.40 16.20 8.26
N GLU A 142 9.65 16.64 8.18
CA GLU A 142 10.81 15.74 8.17
C GLU A 142 10.87 14.89 9.44
N GLU A 143 10.55 15.48 10.60
CA GLU A 143 10.49 14.80 11.89
C GLU A 143 9.44 13.67 11.95
N ASP A 144 8.45 13.73 11.06
CA ASP A 144 7.33 12.78 11.00
C ASP A 144 7.47 11.76 9.86
N PHE A 145 8.49 11.90 9.01
CA PHE A 145 8.68 11.02 7.85
C PHE A 145 8.76 9.54 8.23
N ALA A 146 9.37 9.22 9.39
CA ALA A 146 9.42 7.88 9.96
C ALA A 146 8.02 7.23 10.10
N LYS A 147 7.00 8.02 10.44
CA LYS A 147 5.62 7.53 10.59
C LYS A 147 5.06 7.07 9.25
N VAL A 148 5.40 7.74 8.15
CA VAL A 148 4.98 7.35 6.79
C VAL A 148 5.67 6.05 6.38
N VAL A 149 6.99 5.96 6.58
CA VAL A 149 7.77 4.73 6.31
C VAL A 149 7.15 3.54 7.04
N GLY A 150 6.85 3.69 8.33
CA GLY A 150 6.21 2.65 9.12
C GLY A 150 4.76 2.34 8.77
N ARG A 151 4.16 3.06 7.81
CA ARG A 151 2.83 2.77 7.25
C ARG A 151 2.89 2.10 5.87
N ILE A 152 4.06 2.02 5.23
CA ILE A 152 4.24 1.18 4.04
C ILE A 152 4.20 -0.30 4.43
N SER A 153 3.39 -1.08 3.70
CA SER A 153 3.36 -2.55 3.82
C SER A 153 3.66 -3.19 2.47
N PHE A 154 3.88 -4.51 2.48
CA PHE A 154 4.19 -5.30 1.30
C PHE A 154 3.19 -6.44 1.09
N PHE A 155 2.96 -6.82 -0.17
CA PHE A 155 2.17 -7.98 -0.54
C PHE A 155 2.99 -8.87 -1.46
N VAL A 156 3.53 -9.93 -0.87
CA VAL A 156 4.52 -10.80 -1.49
C VAL A 156 3.92 -12.12 -1.91
N ASN A 157 4.59 -12.75 -2.86
CA ASN A 157 4.27 -14.10 -3.29
C ASN A 157 5.01 -15.15 -2.45
N ALA A 158 4.45 -16.36 -2.36
CA ALA A 158 5.17 -17.58 -2.02
C ALA A 158 4.91 -18.68 -3.06
N GLY A 159 5.90 -18.92 -3.93
CA GLY A 159 5.89 -19.99 -4.91
C GLY A 159 6.30 -21.37 -4.37
N ILE A 160 6.41 -22.36 -5.28
CA ILE A 160 6.73 -23.76 -4.93
C ILE A 160 8.19 -23.99 -4.49
N ARG A 161 9.09 -23.03 -4.75
CA ARG A 161 10.52 -23.14 -4.46
C ARG A 161 10.80 -22.83 -2.99
N PHE A 162 10.37 -23.71 -2.09
CA PHE A 162 10.37 -23.53 -0.63
C PHE A 162 11.62 -22.81 -0.07
N VAL A 163 12.82 -23.32 -0.37
CA VAL A 163 14.07 -22.73 0.13
C VAL A 163 14.30 -21.33 -0.46
N THR A 164 14.08 -21.15 -1.76
CA THR A 164 14.22 -19.84 -2.42
C THR A 164 13.25 -18.82 -1.82
N GLU A 165 11.99 -19.20 -1.62
CA GLU A 165 10.97 -18.30 -1.06
C GLU A 165 11.29 -17.90 0.39
N ILE A 166 11.78 -18.83 1.22
CA ILE A 166 12.24 -18.51 2.58
C ILE A 166 13.43 -17.54 2.54
N CYS A 167 14.43 -17.79 1.69
CA CYS A 167 15.57 -16.91 1.54
C CYS A 167 15.15 -15.51 1.05
N LYS A 168 14.22 -15.44 0.09
CA LYS A 168 13.64 -14.17 -0.41
C LYS A 168 12.99 -13.39 0.73
N MET A 169 12.18 -14.04 1.56
CA MET A 169 11.51 -13.36 2.68
C MET A 169 12.48 -12.85 3.74
N ARG A 170 13.55 -13.60 4.02
CA ARG A 170 14.61 -13.12 4.93
C ARG A 170 15.37 -11.94 4.34
N ALA A 171 15.72 -12.01 3.06
CA ALA A 171 16.38 -10.92 2.35
C ALA A 171 15.53 -9.65 2.31
N PHE A 172 14.21 -9.76 2.10
CA PHE A 172 13.29 -8.62 2.20
C PHE A 172 13.38 -7.91 3.55
N CYS A 173 13.37 -8.66 4.66
CA CYS A 173 13.49 -8.09 6.00
C CYS A 173 14.82 -7.37 6.22
N GLU A 174 15.93 -8.01 5.85
CA GLU A 174 17.28 -7.46 6.03
C GLU A 174 17.50 -6.21 5.17
N LEU A 175 17.13 -6.27 3.89
CA LEU A 175 17.31 -5.15 2.97
C LEU A 175 16.36 -3.98 3.28
N TRP A 176 15.13 -4.25 3.73
CA TRP A 176 14.23 -3.17 4.13
C TRP A 176 14.71 -2.45 5.38
N ASP A 177 15.23 -3.17 6.38
CA ASP A 177 15.86 -2.54 7.55
C ASP A 177 17.08 -1.70 7.16
N GLU A 178 17.95 -2.23 6.29
CA GLU A 178 19.11 -1.50 5.77
C GLU A 178 18.71 -0.23 5.02
N ILE A 179 17.80 -0.32 4.05
CA ILE A 179 17.31 0.82 3.27
C ILE A 179 16.73 1.88 4.21
N THR A 180 15.87 1.49 5.15
CA THR A 180 15.19 2.47 6.01
C THR A 180 16.13 3.10 7.04
N ARG A 181 17.12 2.36 7.53
CA ARG A 181 18.16 2.89 8.42
C ARG A 181 19.13 3.81 7.68
N ASP A 182 19.69 3.35 6.57
CA ASP A 182 20.86 4.00 5.97
C ASP A 182 20.47 5.07 4.94
N ARG A 183 19.38 4.88 4.18
CA ARG A 183 18.90 5.88 3.20
C ARG A 183 18.06 6.97 3.85
N TYR A 184 17.22 6.60 4.81
CA TYR A 184 16.24 7.51 5.40
C TYR A 184 16.54 7.90 6.85
N GLY A 185 17.60 7.36 7.47
CA GLY A 185 18.01 7.74 8.83
C GLY A 185 17.00 7.38 9.92
N ILE A 186 16.11 6.41 9.67
CA ILE A 186 15.04 6.08 10.62
C ILE A 186 15.64 5.35 11.82
N GLU A 187 15.69 5.99 12.99
CA GLU A 187 16.32 5.42 14.20
C GLU A 187 15.43 4.41 14.95
N ASP A 188 14.12 4.64 15.01
CA ASP A 188 13.19 3.74 15.70
C ASP A 188 12.92 2.48 14.85
N ALA A 189 13.41 1.34 15.35
CA ALA A 189 13.25 0.02 14.73
C ALA A 189 11.78 -0.36 14.49
N LYS A 190 10.83 0.22 15.23
CA LYS A 190 9.39 0.03 14.99
C LYS A 190 8.98 0.45 13.59
N TYR A 191 9.52 1.55 13.07
CA TYR A 191 9.18 2.10 11.75
C TYR A 191 9.95 1.42 10.61
N ARG A 192 10.99 0.65 10.92
CA ARG A 192 11.78 -0.14 9.95
C ARG A 192 11.28 -1.57 9.74
N ARG A 193 10.25 -2.00 10.46
CA ARG A 193 9.73 -3.38 10.34
C ARG A 193 9.18 -3.64 8.93
N PHE A 194 9.66 -4.71 8.30
CA PHE A 194 9.07 -5.23 7.08
C PHE A 194 7.73 -5.91 7.39
N ARG A 195 6.62 -5.20 7.11
CA ARG A 195 5.25 -5.68 7.37
C ARG A 195 4.65 -6.16 6.06
N TYR A 196 4.21 -7.41 6.00
CA TYR A 196 3.72 -8.00 4.76
C TYR A 196 2.51 -8.92 4.94
N GLY A 197 1.69 -8.99 3.90
CA GLY A 197 0.81 -10.13 3.63
C GLY A 197 1.44 -11.04 2.58
N VAL A 198 1.11 -12.33 2.62
CA VAL A 198 1.61 -13.33 1.67
C VAL A 198 0.44 -14.02 0.99
N GLN A 199 0.57 -14.26 -0.31
CA GLN A 199 -0.34 -15.11 -1.07
C GLN A 199 0.47 -16.21 -1.76
N VAL A 200 -0.03 -17.45 -1.66
CA VAL A 200 0.57 -18.59 -2.36
C VAL A 200 0.19 -18.55 -3.83
N ASN A 201 1.11 -18.97 -4.69
CA ASN A 201 0.80 -19.17 -6.10
C ASN A 201 -0.20 -20.30 -6.30
N SER A 202 -1.21 -20.01 -7.13
CA SER A 202 -2.17 -20.98 -7.65
C SER A 202 -1.58 -21.82 -8.78
#